data_AF-A0AAD5CHK0-F1
#
_entry.id   AF-A0AAD5CHK0-F1
#
_cell.length_a   1.000
_cell.length_b   1.000
_cell.length_c   1.000
_cell.angle_alpha   90.00
_cell.angle_beta   90.00
_cell.angle_gamma   90.00
#
_symmetry.space_group_name_H-M   'P 1'
#
loop_
_entity.id
_entity.type
_entity.pdbx_description
1 polymer ?
#
loop_
_entity_poly.entity_id
_entity_poly.type
_entity_poly.pdbx_seq_one_letter_code
_entity_poly.pdbx_strand_id
1 'polypeptide(L)'
;MKAAATNIIVGSQVWVEDPEVAWIDGDVLEINAANIKVKLTSGKEIVTTSAHAYPKDPEFPSCGVDDMTKLAYLHEPGVLENLKSRYNMDEIY
;
A
#
# COMPACT_ATOMS: atom_id res chain seq x y z
N MET A 1 6.91 -8.20 -14.28
CA MET A 1 5.47 -8.53 -14.25
C MET A 1 4.74 -7.25 -13.88
N LYS A 2 3.82 -6.76 -14.72
CA LYS A 2 3.00 -5.59 -14.42
C LYS A 2 1.92 -6.10 -13.46
N ALA A 3 1.92 -5.66 -12.20
CA ALA A 3 0.87 -6.02 -11.26
C ALA A 3 -0.48 -5.71 -11.92
N ALA A 4 -1.44 -6.64 -11.79
CA ALA A 4 -2.78 -6.50 -12.34
C ALA A 4 -3.32 -5.10 -12.06
N ALA A 5 -4.01 -4.49 -13.02
CA ALA A 5 -4.65 -3.18 -12.85
C ALA A 5 -5.71 -3.29 -11.73
N THR A 6 -5.27 -3.11 -10.49
CA THR A 6 -6.11 -3.02 -9.32
C THR A 6 -6.81 -1.67 -9.40
N ASN A 7 -8.13 -1.71 -9.48
CA ASN A 7 -8.98 -0.54 -9.68
C ASN A 7 -8.88 0.40 -8.47
N ILE A 8 -7.90 1.28 -8.48
CA ILE A 8 -7.80 2.38 -7.51
C ILE A 8 -8.96 3.34 -7.78
N ILE A 9 -9.88 3.45 -6.82
CA ILE A 9 -11.00 4.39 -6.84
C ILE A 9 -10.86 5.41 -5.71
N VAL A 10 -11.61 6.52 -5.79
CA VAL A 10 -11.71 7.48 -4.68
C VAL A 10 -12.19 6.75 -3.42
N GLY A 11 -11.51 7.00 -2.30
CA GLY A 11 -11.71 6.30 -1.03
C GLY A 11 -10.89 5.01 -0.85
N SER A 12 -10.13 4.58 -1.85
CA SER A 12 -9.21 3.44 -1.69
C SER A 12 -7.99 3.82 -0.87
N GLN A 13 -7.47 2.89 -0.07
CA GLN A 13 -6.15 3.00 0.54
C GLN A 13 -5.08 2.55 -0.45
N VAL A 14 -3.98 3.31 -0.52
CA VAL A 14 -2.88 3.05 -1.44
C VAL A 14 -1.53 3.27 -0.77
N TRP A 15 -0.54 2.52 -1.23
CA TRP A 15 0.89 2.71 -1.01
C TRP A 15 1.48 3.61 -2.10
N VAL A 16 2.32 4.55 -1.69
CA VAL A 16 3.09 5.43 -2.57
C VAL A 16 4.55 5.36 -2.16
N GLU A 17 5.46 5.44 -3.13
CA GLU A 17 6.91 5.46 -2.87
C GLU A 17 7.31 6.69 -2.05
N ASP A 18 8.20 6.48 -1.08
CA ASP A 18 8.83 7.51 -0.28
C ASP A 18 10.34 7.28 -0.19
N PRO A 19 11.17 8.32 -0.39
CA PRO A 19 12.63 8.15 -0.42
C PRO A 19 13.26 7.81 0.93
N GLU A 20 12.59 8.06 2.06
CA GLU A 20 13.14 7.83 3.40
C GLU A 20 12.70 6.47 3.97
N VAL A 21 11.43 6.10 3.78
CA VAL A 21 10.85 4.89 4.39
C VAL A 21 10.40 3.84 3.37
N ALA A 22 10.79 3.99 2.11
CA ALA A 22 10.42 3.19 0.94
C ALA A 22 8.95 3.30 0.55
N TRP A 23 8.02 3.07 1.47
CA TRP A 23 6.57 3.05 1.21
C TRP A 23 5.78 3.78 2.30
N ILE A 24 4.89 4.67 1.89
CA ILE A 24 3.95 5.38 2.76
C ILE A 24 2.53 5.13 2.30
N ASP A 25 1.59 5.01 3.24
CA ASP A 25 0.18 4.80 2.95
C ASP A 25 -0.65 6.09 3.02
N GLY A 26 -1.78 6.06 2.32
CA GLY A 26 -2.79 7.11 2.40
C GLY A 26 -4.08 6.78 1.65
N ASP A 27 -5.06 7.65 1.79
CA ASP A 27 -6.38 7.54 1.17
C ASP A 27 -6.46 8.37 -0.11
N VAL A 28 -7.01 7.79 -1.18
CA VAL A 28 -7.25 8.52 -2.42
C VAL A 28 -8.42 9.48 -2.25
N LEU A 29 -8.17 10.78 -2.35
CA LEU A 29 -9.19 11.82 -2.27
C LEU A 29 -9.81 12.12 -3.63
N GLU A 30 -8.99 12.18 -4.68
CA GLU A 30 -9.41 12.59 -6.03
C GLU A 30 -8.64 11.83 -7.09
N ILE A 31 -9.28 11.58 -8.24
CA ILE A 31 -8.67 10.98 -9.41
C ILE A 31 -8.91 11.90 -10.61
N ASN A 32 -7.81 12.43 -11.15
CA ASN A 32 -7.78 13.33 -12.30
C ASN A 32 -7.03 12.64 -13.46
N ALA A 33 -7.77 11.87 -14.25
CA ALA A 33 -7.24 11.02 -15.32
C ALA A 33 -6.15 10.06 -14.82
N ALA A 34 -4.87 10.35 -15.10
CA ALA A 34 -3.74 9.52 -14.66
C ALA A 34 -3.24 9.88 -13.25
N ASN A 35 -3.51 11.10 -12.78
CA ASN A 35 -3.04 11.61 -11.50
C ASN A 35 -4.06 11.32 -10.41
N ILE A 36 -3.58 10.96 -9.24
CA ILE A 36 -4.37 10.75 -8.03
C ILE A 36 -3.86 11.67 -6.93
N LYS A 37 -4.78 12.23 -6.17
CA LYS A 37 -4.49 13.00 -4.96
C LYS A 37 -4.66 12.09 -3.76
N VAL A 38 -3.61 11.90 -2.98
CA VAL A 38 -3.58 10.99 -1.84
C VAL A 38 -3.36 11.81 -0.58
N LYS A 39 -4.20 11.57 0.43
CA LYS A 39 -4.00 12.06 1.79
C LYS A 39 -3.24 11.01 2.58
N LEU A 40 -1.99 11.30 2.89
CA LEU A 40 -1.14 10.41 3.66
C LEU A 40 -1.65 10.28 5.10
N THR A 41 -1.31 9.19 5.76
CA THR A 41 -1.60 8.97 7.18
C THR A 41 -0.99 10.06 8.08
N SER A 42 0.08 10.72 7.63
CA SER A 42 0.67 11.90 8.29
C SER A 42 -0.18 13.18 8.20
N GLY A 43 -1.27 13.16 7.43
CA GLY A 43 -2.15 14.31 7.17
C GLY A 43 -1.72 15.19 6.00
N LYS A 44 -0.52 14.96 5.44
CA LYS A 44 -0.04 15.67 4.24
C LYS A 44 -0.75 15.15 2.99
N GLU A 45 -1.10 16.05 2.08
CA GLU A 45 -1.63 15.68 0.76
C GLU A 45 -0.52 15.69 -0.29
N ILE A 46 -0.50 14.66 -1.13
CA ILE A 46 0.43 14.54 -2.25
C ILE A 46 -0.35 14.25 -3.54
N VAL A 47 0.28 14.56 -4.67
CA VAL A 47 -0.22 14.19 -6.00
C VAL A 47 0.79 13.23 -6.61
N THR A 48 0.31 12.06 -7.03
CA THR A 48 1.12 11.06 -7.71
C THR A 48 0.36 10.51 -8.92
N THR A 49 1.02 9.72 -9.74
CA THR A 49 0.37 9.01 -10.84
C THR A 49 -0.16 7.68 -10.33
N SER A 50 -1.35 7.27 -10.78
CA SER A 50 -1.91 5.93 -10.52
C SER A 50 -0.95 4.79 -10.86
N ALA A 51 -0.04 4.98 -11.80
CA ALA A 51 1.01 4.02 -12.17
C ALA A 51 2.10 3.82 -11.11
N HIS A 52 2.26 4.76 -10.16
CA HIS A 52 3.23 4.70 -9.06
C HIS A 52 2.54 4.47 -7.70
N ALA A 53 1.27 4.06 -7.73
CA ALA A 53 0.51 3.74 -6.55
C ALA A 53 0.14 2.26 -6.56
N TYR A 54 0.26 1.61 -5.41
CA TYR A 54 -0.14 0.22 -5.21
C TYR A 54 -1.33 0.18 -4.25
N PRO A 55 -2.29 -0.73 -4.43
CA PRO A 55 -3.41 -0.84 -3.51
C PRO A 55 -2.93 -1.30 -2.13
N LYS A 56 -3.56 -0.79 -1.07
CA LYS A 56 -3.39 -1.29 0.29
C LYS A 56 -4.63 -2.09 0.68
N ASP A 57 -4.43 -3.19 1.39
CA ASP A 57 -5.51 -3.98 1.94
C ASP A 57 -6.07 -3.28 3.20
N PRO A 58 -7.32 -2.79 3.18
CA PRO A 58 -7.92 -2.17 4.36
C PRO A 58 -8.19 -3.17 5.50
N GLU A 59 -8.16 -4.46 5.21
CA GLU A 59 -8.40 -5.56 6.17
C GLU A 59 -7.12 -6.34 6.48
N PHE A 60 -5.94 -5.73 6.28
CA PHE A 60 -4.65 -6.39 6.51
C PHE A 60 -4.54 -6.94 7.95
N PRO A 61 -4.17 -8.23 8.14
CA PRO A 61 -4.04 -8.81 9.48
C PRO A 61 -2.97 -8.12 10.32
N SER A 62 -3.27 -7.82 11.59
CA SER A 62 -2.34 -7.12 12.48
C SER A 62 -1.05 -7.91 12.78
N CYS A 63 -1.11 -9.24 12.75
CA CYS A 63 0.05 -10.12 12.88
C CYS A 63 0.67 -10.51 11.52
N GLY A 64 0.14 -10.01 10.40
CA GLY A 64 0.51 -10.50 9.07
C GLY A 64 0.01 -11.91 8.79
N VAL A 65 0.61 -12.56 7.78
CA VAL A 65 0.29 -13.91 7.31
C VAL A 65 1.56 -14.75 7.18
N ASP A 66 1.44 -16.04 7.52
CA ASP A 66 2.54 -17.02 7.38
C ASP A 66 2.91 -17.27 5.92
N ASP A 67 1.90 -17.41 5.07
CA ASP A 67 2.04 -17.66 3.64
C ASP A 67 1.73 -16.38 2.87
N MET A 68 2.77 -15.65 2.48
CA MET A 68 2.63 -14.39 1.75
C MET A 68 1.97 -14.55 0.37
N THR A 69 1.85 -15.76 -0.17
CA THR A 69 1.09 -15.98 -1.42
C THR A 69 -0.42 -15.73 -1.23
N LYS A 70 -0.88 -15.63 0.02
CA LYS A 70 -2.27 -15.34 0.40
C LYS A 70 -2.55 -13.85 0.60
N LEU A 71 -1.57 -12.97 0.41
CA LEU A 71 -1.79 -11.52 0.45
C LEU A 71 -2.82 -11.10 -0.61
N ALA A 72 -3.76 -10.22 -0.25
CA ALA A 72 -4.73 -9.66 -1.19
C ALA A 72 -4.04 -9.01 -2.40
N TYR A 73 -2.89 -8.37 -2.14
CA TYR A 73 -2.03 -7.78 -3.14
C TYR A 73 -0.58 -8.22 -2.94
N LEU A 74 -0.11 -9.13 -3.80
CA LEU A 74 1.27 -9.63 -3.78
C LEU A 74 2.19 -8.71 -4.58
N HIS A 75 2.67 -7.64 -3.92
CA HIS A 75 3.64 -6.68 -4.43
C HIS A 75 4.58 -6.21 -3.32
N GLU A 76 5.62 -5.45 -3.68
CA GLU A 76 6.67 -5.02 -2.77
C GLU A 76 6.17 -4.38 -1.45
N PRO A 77 5.27 -3.37 -1.45
CA PRO A 77 4.82 -2.78 -0.18
C PRO A 77 4.03 -3.75 0.71
N GLY A 78 3.28 -4.69 0.14
CA GLY A 78 2.51 -5.67 0.90
C GLY A 78 3.40 -6.74 1.53
N VAL A 79 4.44 -7.17 0.82
CA VAL A 79 5.47 -8.06 1.37
C VAL A 79 6.23 -7.35 2.50
N LEU A 80 6.60 -6.10 2.31
CA LEU A 80 7.31 -5.33 3.34
C LEU A 80 6.44 -5.10 4.59
N GLU A 81 5.16 -4.74 4.41
CA GLU A 81 4.20 -4.60 5.51
C GLU A 81 4.07 -5.91 6.29
N ASN A 82 3.93 -7.05 5.58
CA ASN A 82 3.86 -8.37 6.21
C ASN A 82 5.08 -8.68 7.08
N LEU A 83 6.28 -8.53 6.51
CA LEU A 83 7.54 -8.79 7.22
C LEU A 83 7.69 -7.87 8.45
N LYS A 84 7.30 -6.60 8.31
CA LYS A 84 7.33 -5.64 9.42
C LYS A 84 6.37 -6.02 10.54
N SER A 85 5.14 -6.39 10.21
CA SER A 85 4.13 -6.81 11.20
C SER A 85 4.57 -8.05 11.96
N ARG A 86 5.07 -9.07 11.24
CA ARG A 86 5.55 -10.32 11.84
C ARG A 86 6.78 -10.11 12.72
N TYR A 87 7.75 -9.31 12.25
CA TYR A 87 8.93 -8.95 13.04
C TYR A 87 8.55 -8.23 14.35
N ASN A 88 7.60 -7.29 14.32
CA ASN A 88 7.15 -6.57 15.51
C ASN A 88 6.42 -7.47 16.53
N MET A 89 5.96 -8.64 16.12
CA MET A 89 5.28 -9.64 16.96
C MET A 89 6.21 -10.80 17.36
N ASP A 90 7.53 -10.68 17.11
CA ASP A 90 8.52 -11.76 17.30
C ASP A 90 8.25 -13.04 16.49
N GLU A 91 7.45 -12.96 15.42
CA GLU A 91 7.14 -14.06 14.48
C GLU A 91 8.09 -14.03 13.28
N ILE A 92 9.35 -14.41 13.47
CA ILE A 92 10.40 -14.25 12.43
C ILE A 92 10.35 -15.28 11.27
N TYR A 93 9.41 -16.25 11.30
CA TYR A 93 9.26 -17.32 10.29
C TYR A 93 7.82 -17.63 9.98
#